data_AF-A0A1Q7VQR7-F1
#
_entry.id   AF-A0A1Q7VQR7-F1
#
_cell.length_a   1.000
_cell.length_b   1.000
_cell.length_c   1.000
_cell.angle_alpha   90.00
_cell.angle_beta   90.00
_cell.angle_gamma   90.00
#
_symmetry.space_group_name_H-M   'P 1'
#
loop_
_entity.id
_entity.type
_entity.pdbx_description
1 polymer ?
#
loop_
_entity_poly.entity_id
_entity_poly.type
_entity_poly.pdbx_seq_one_letter_code
_entity_poly.pdbx_strand_id
1 'polypeptide(L)'
;MVGTATGTTFTDTGLSPATAYSYTVKASDAAGNVSPASAAVSATTQSATTNAGCKATYVANSWDTGFTATVTVTNTGNTATHTWQVTWTWPGNQHVTNAWSATEAHSGQNETFTPVTFNAAIAPGADATFGLQGTFSGSNASPTPVCTAS
;
A
#
# COMPACT_ATOMS: atom_id res chain seq x y z
N MET A 1 -20.10 -21.72 23.33
CA MET A 1 -21.18 -21.13 22.51
C MET A 1 -20.69 -19.77 22.06
N VAL A 2 -20.65 -19.51 20.76
CA VAL A 2 -20.12 -18.24 20.19
C VAL A 2 -21.16 -17.11 20.28
N GLY A 3 -22.45 -17.43 20.20
CA GLY A 3 -23.56 -16.50 20.44
C GLY A 3 -24.90 -17.12 20.04
N THR A 4 -25.99 -16.36 20.19
CA THR A 4 -27.33 -16.69 19.68
C THR A 4 -27.85 -15.51 18.86
N ALA A 5 -28.59 -15.81 17.79
CA ALA A 5 -29.23 -14.81 16.94
C ALA A 5 -30.72 -15.17 16.76
N THR A 6 -31.57 -14.16 16.63
CA THR A 6 -33.01 -14.33 16.31
C THR A 6 -33.27 -14.36 14.79
N GLY A 7 -32.26 -14.05 13.98
CA GLY A 7 -32.28 -14.16 12.52
C GLY A 7 -31.28 -15.19 12.00
N THR A 8 -31.14 -15.28 10.69
CA THR A 8 -30.23 -16.24 10.01
C THR A 8 -28.79 -15.74 9.88
N THR A 9 -28.47 -14.59 10.48
CA THR A 9 -27.16 -13.94 10.41
C THR A 9 -26.65 -13.65 11.81
N PHE A 10 -25.38 -13.93 12.06
CA PHE A 10 -24.68 -13.60 13.30
C PHE A 10 -23.29 -13.05 12.95
N THR A 11 -22.90 -11.94 13.58
CA THR A 11 -21.57 -11.34 13.43
C THR A 11 -20.74 -11.67 14.66
N ASP A 12 -19.71 -12.48 14.48
CA ASP A 12 -18.72 -12.77 15.51
C ASP A 12 -17.60 -11.71 15.46
N THR A 13 -17.26 -11.12 16.62
CA THR A 13 -16.31 -10.00 16.70
C THR A 13 -15.26 -10.26 17.78
N GLY A 14 -14.10 -9.58 17.70
CA GLY A 14 -13.01 -9.78 18.67
C GLY A 14 -12.15 -11.02 18.41
N LEU A 15 -12.18 -11.56 17.18
CA LEU A 15 -11.39 -12.72 16.79
C LEU A 15 -9.91 -12.36 16.64
N SER A 16 -9.04 -13.29 17.06
CA SER A 16 -7.61 -13.18 16.82
C SER A 16 -7.30 -13.19 15.30
N PRO A 17 -6.38 -12.34 14.82
CA PRO A 17 -5.94 -12.30 13.43
C PRO A 17 -5.20 -13.58 12.99
N ALA A 18 -5.15 -13.83 11.67
CA ALA A 18 -4.48 -14.99 11.06
C ALA A 18 -4.85 -16.35 11.70
N THR A 19 -6.07 -16.46 12.25
CA THR A 19 -6.50 -17.61 13.04
C THR A 19 -7.67 -18.30 12.35
N ALA A 20 -7.59 -19.63 12.21
CA ALA A 20 -8.68 -20.44 11.68
C ALA A 20 -9.74 -20.69 12.77
N TYR A 21 -10.99 -20.36 12.47
CA TYR A 21 -12.15 -20.66 13.30
C TYR A 21 -13.08 -21.63 12.58
N SER A 22 -13.75 -22.49 13.34
CA SER A 22 -14.73 -23.45 12.84
C SER A 22 -16.06 -23.25 13.55
N TYR A 23 -17.12 -23.06 12.76
CA TYR A 23 -18.46 -22.74 13.24
C TYR A 23 -19.45 -23.86 12.90
N THR A 24 -20.34 -24.15 13.85
CA THR A 24 -21.53 -24.99 13.64
C THR A 24 -22.75 -24.23 14.15
N VAL A 25 -23.90 -24.45 13.53
CA VAL A 25 -25.16 -23.81 13.89
C VAL A 25 -26.15 -24.85 14.38
N LYS A 26 -26.92 -24.51 15.42
CA LYS A 26 -28.08 -25.26 15.90
C LYS A 26 -29.28 -24.33 15.91
N ALA A 27 -30.45 -24.84 15.52
CA ALA A 27 -31.71 -24.11 15.65
C ALA A 27 -32.37 -24.44 17.00
N SER A 28 -33.08 -23.48 17.58
CA SER A 28 -33.91 -23.68 18.76
C SER A 28 -35.31 -23.11 18.58
N ASP A 29 -36.33 -23.72 19.18
CA ASP A 29 -37.70 -23.21 19.16
C ASP A 29 -38.13 -22.55 20.50
N ALA A 30 -39.34 -21.99 20.55
CA ALA A 30 -39.88 -21.32 21.73
C ALA A 30 -40.17 -22.29 22.90
N ALA A 31 -40.27 -23.58 22.63
CA ALA A 31 -40.46 -24.62 23.64
C ALA A 31 -39.11 -25.12 24.22
N GLY A 32 -37.98 -24.64 23.69
CA GLY A 32 -36.64 -25.00 24.14
C GLY A 32 -36.04 -26.23 23.45
N ASN A 33 -36.67 -26.75 22.38
CA ASN A 33 -36.09 -27.86 21.62
C ASN A 33 -34.91 -27.36 20.78
N VAL A 34 -33.85 -28.15 20.67
CA VAL A 34 -32.63 -27.80 19.93
C VAL A 34 -32.32 -28.86 18.85
N SER A 35 -32.00 -28.42 17.64
CA SER A 35 -31.64 -29.31 16.53
C SER A 35 -30.25 -29.96 16.70
N PRO A 36 -29.94 -31.00 15.91
CA PRO A 36 -28.55 -31.39 15.66
C PRO A 36 -27.72 -30.22 15.10
N ALA A 37 -26.40 -30.28 15.30
CA ALA A 37 -25.48 -29.30 14.73
C ALA A 37 -25.40 -29.44 13.20
N SER A 38 -25.24 -28.32 12.51
CA SER A 38 -24.90 -28.29 11.09
C SER A 38 -23.52 -28.90 10.83
N ALA A 39 -23.20 -29.11 9.55
CA ALA A 39 -21.82 -29.29 9.13
C ALA A 39 -20.96 -28.09 9.58
N ALA A 40 -19.71 -28.37 9.93
CA ALA A 40 -18.75 -27.33 10.31
C ALA A 40 -18.31 -26.55 9.08
N VAL A 41 -18.29 -25.22 9.20
CA VAL A 41 -17.69 -24.31 8.21
C VAL A 41 -16.53 -23.60 8.87
N SER A 42 -15.37 -23.64 8.20
CA SER A 42 -14.16 -22.99 8.68
C SER A 42 -13.85 -21.75 7.88
N ALA A 43 -13.36 -20.72 8.56
CA ALA A 43 -12.84 -19.51 7.95
C ALA A 43 -11.60 -19.04 8.71
N THR A 44 -10.63 -18.48 7.99
CA THR A 44 -9.42 -17.90 8.58
C THR A 44 -9.55 -16.39 8.60
N THR A 45 -9.37 -15.78 9.78
CA THR A 45 -9.33 -14.32 9.90
C THR A 45 -8.13 -13.74 9.17
N GLN A 46 -8.28 -12.52 8.68
CA GLN A 46 -7.17 -11.80 8.04
C GLN A 46 -6.02 -11.58 9.04
N SER A 47 -4.79 -11.47 8.53
CA SER A 47 -3.64 -11.10 9.35
C SER A 47 -3.78 -9.68 9.89
N ALA A 48 -3.30 -9.42 11.11
CA ALA A 48 -3.22 -8.07 11.68
C ALA A 48 -1.93 -7.33 11.34
N THR A 49 -1.08 -7.92 10.50
CA THR A 49 0.10 -7.21 9.99
C THR A 49 -0.38 -6.06 9.12
N THR A 50 -0.35 -4.84 9.66
CA THR A 50 -0.38 -3.60 8.90
C THR A 50 0.94 -3.53 8.15
N ASN A 51 0.95 -3.85 6.87
CA ASN A 51 2.12 -3.66 6.04
C ASN A 51 1.93 -2.36 5.27
N ALA A 52 2.67 -1.33 5.64
CA ALA A 52 2.86 -0.18 4.78
C ALA A 52 3.93 -0.57 3.75
N GLY A 53 3.45 -0.99 2.57
CA GLY A 53 4.30 -1.31 1.44
C GLY A 53 4.06 -0.32 0.33
N CYS A 54 5.10 0.05 -0.41
CA CYS A 54 4.92 0.83 -1.62
C CYS A 54 5.86 0.40 -2.72
N LYS A 55 5.45 0.71 -3.95
CA LYS A 55 6.24 0.53 -5.16
C LYS A 55 6.28 1.85 -5.90
N ALA A 56 7.46 2.23 -6.38
CA ALA A 56 7.62 3.38 -7.26
C ALA A 56 7.83 2.92 -8.70
N THR A 57 7.33 3.71 -9.65
CA THR A 57 7.62 3.58 -11.08
C THR A 57 8.07 4.92 -11.62
N TYR A 58 9.05 4.91 -12.51
CA TYR A 58 9.66 6.10 -13.08
C TYR A 58 9.46 6.09 -14.59
N VAL A 59 8.87 7.16 -15.13
CA VAL A 59 8.68 7.34 -16.57
C VAL A 59 9.22 8.70 -16.96
N ALA A 60 10.24 8.72 -17.83
CA ALA A 60 10.85 9.95 -18.31
C ALA A 60 10.43 10.30 -19.74
N ASN A 61 10.32 11.59 -20.01
CA ASN A 61 10.26 12.18 -21.32
C ASN A 61 11.49 13.09 -21.49
N SER A 62 12.41 12.68 -22.36
CA SER A 62 13.70 13.34 -22.56
C SER A 62 13.78 14.05 -23.90
N TRP A 63 14.51 15.17 -23.92
CA TRP A 63 14.98 15.89 -25.09
C TRP A 63 16.49 16.11 -24.97
N ASP A 64 17.10 16.82 -25.93
CA ASP A 64 18.54 17.01 -26.13
C ASP A 64 19.42 16.91 -24.85
N THR A 65 19.26 17.83 -23.91
CA THR A 65 20.05 17.88 -22.67
C THR A 65 19.20 17.90 -21.40
N GLY A 66 17.89 17.67 -21.53
CA GLY A 66 16.94 17.80 -20.43
C GLY A 66 15.84 16.75 -20.47
N PHE A 67 15.19 16.56 -19.34
CA PHE A 67 14.07 15.64 -19.24
C PHE A 67 13.07 16.11 -18.19
N THR A 68 11.84 15.66 -18.33
CA THR A 68 10.89 15.56 -17.23
C THR A 68 10.65 14.10 -16.92
N ALA A 69 10.35 13.79 -15.67
CA ALA A 69 9.91 12.47 -15.28
C ALA A 69 8.71 12.55 -14.35
N THR A 70 7.82 11.57 -14.48
CA THR A 70 6.73 11.31 -13.57
C THR A 70 7.05 10.06 -12.78
N VAL A 71 6.91 10.15 -11.47
CA VAL A 71 7.07 9.04 -10.55
C VAL A 71 5.71 8.73 -9.93
N THR A 72 5.26 7.49 -10.10
CA THR A 72 4.02 6.99 -9.48
C THR A 72 4.38 6.08 -8.31
N VAL A 73 3.88 6.43 -7.13
CA VAL A 73 4.01 5.69 -5.88
C VAL A 73 2.69 4.98 -5.60
N THR A 74 2.71 3.65 -5.70
CA THR A 74 1.54 2.80 -5.43
C THR A 74 1.66 2.23 -4.03
N ASN A 75 0.60 2.33 -3.23
CA ASN A 75 0.52 1.60 -1.97
C ASN A 75 0.18 0.14 -2.24
N THR A 76 1.15 -0.75 -2.03
CA THR A 76 1.02 -2.20 -2.18
C THR A 76 0.68 -2.90 -0.86
N GLY A 77 0.52 -2.13 0.21
CA GLY A 77 0.11 -2.55 1.53
C GLY A 77 -1.39 -2.77 1.67
N ASN A 78 -1.80 -3.11 2.90
CA ASN A 78 -3.20 -3.32 3.28
C ASN A 78 -3.74 -2.21 4.20
N THR A 79 -2.92 -1.20 4.53
CA THR A 79 -3.30 0.00 5.28
C THR A 79 -2.93 1.26 4.53
N ALA A 80 -3.66 2.35 4.76
CA ALA A 80 -3.29 3.64 4.20
C ALA A 80 -1.91 4.06 4.71
N THR A 81 -1.10 4.67 3.85
CA THR A 81 0.17 5.28 4.27
C THR A 81 -0.11 6.56 5.06
N HIS A 82 0.78 6.90 5.98
CA HIS A 82 0.94 8.21 6.60
C HIS A 82 2.01 9.02 5.87
N THR A 83 3.04 8.34 5.35
CA THR A 83 4.10 8.93 4.55
C THR A 83 4.74 7.88 3.62
N TRP A 84 5.53 8.35 2.67
CA TRP A 84 6.34 7.51 1.78
C TRP A 84 7.67 8.19 1.47
N GLN A 85 8.67 7.41 1.11
CA GLN A 85 9.94 7.91 0.62
C GLN A 85 10.33 7.12 -0.62
N VAL A 86 10.72 7.84 -1.66
CA VAL A 86 11.30 7.24 -2.87
C VAL A 86 12.76 7.64 -2.95
N THR A 87 13.64 6.65 -3.11
CA THR A 87 15.07 6.88 -3.30
C THR A 87 15.59 6.16 -4.53
N TRP A 88 16.63 6.71 -5.15
CA TRP A 88 17.43 6.00 -6.14
C TRP A 88 18.82 6.60 -6.23
N THR A 89 19.70 5.89 -6.94
CA THR A 89 20.96 6.43 -7.41
C THR A 89 20.88 6.57 -8.93
N TRP A 90 21.27 7.72 -9.46
CA TRP A 90 21.36 7.89 -10.91
C TRP A 90 22.37 6.90 -11.50
N PRO A 91 22.09 6.31 -12.67
CA PRO A 91 23.05 5.43 -13.35
C PRO A 91 24.10 6.22 -14.15
N GLY A 92 23.93 7.53 -14.32
CA GLY A 92 24.76 8.38 -15.14
C GLY A 92 25.04 9.74 -14.49
N ASN A 93 24.95 10.80 -15.28
CA ASN A 93 25.21 12.17 -14.83
C ASN A 93 23.95 13.02 -14.78
N GLN A 94 22.80 12.38 -14.54
CA GLN A 94 21.55 13.09 -14.37
C GLN A 94 21.61 13.99 -13.12
N HIS A 95 20.99 15.16 -13.23
CA HIS A 95 20.85 16.10 -12.13
C HIS A 95 19.43 16.67 -12.12
N VAL A 96 18.76 16.60 -10.97
CA VAL A 96 17.46 17.23 -10.79
C VAL A 96 17.62 18.74 -10.74
N THR A 97 16.81 19.47 -11.51
CA THR A 97 16.77 20.94 -11.52
C THR A 97 15.53 21.49 -10.86
N ASN A 98 14.42 20.73 -10.86
CA ASN A 98 13.18 21.10 -10.20
C ASN A 98 12.34 19.87 -9.88
N ALA A 99 11.51 19.95 -8.84
CA ALA A 99 10.55 18.91 -8.47
C ALA A 99 9.22 19.53 -8.02
N TRP A 100 8.13 18.79 -8.20
CA TRP A 100 6.80 19.21 -7.75
C TRP A 100 6.04 18.03 -7.16
N SER A 101 5.12 18.33 -6.23
CA SER A 101 4.36 17.32 -5.46
C SER A 101 5.25 16.37 -4.65
N ALA A 102 6.53 16.72 -4.44
CA ALA A 102 7.46 16.06 -3.55
C ALA A 102 8.51 17.07 -3.10
N THR A 103 9.11 16.83 -1.94
CA THR A 103 10.34 17.52 -1.51
C THR A 103 11.52 16.66 -1.92
N GLU A 104 12.41 17.24 -2.73
CA GLU A 104 13.63 16.60 -3.22
C GLU A 104 14.81 16.94 -2.30
N ALA A 105 15.67 15.95 -2.08
CA ALA A 105 16.96 16.11 -1.46
C ALA A 105 17.96 15.15 -2.12
N HIS A 106 19.15 15.64 -2.44
CA HIS A 106 20.19 14.85 -3.08
C HIS A 106 21.53 14.90 -2.35
N SER A 107 22.33 13.86 -2.58
CA SER A 107 23.73 13.78 -2.19
C SER A 107 24.51 13.06 -3.26
N GLY A 108 25.33 13.79 -4.02
CA GLY A 108 26.01 13.23 -5.19
C GLY A 108 25.01 12.77 -6.24
N GLN A 109 24.97 11.47 -6.53
CA GLN A 109 24.01 10.86 -7.46
C GLN A 109 22.78 10.25 -6.76
N ASN A 110 22.74 10.29 -5.43
CA ASN A 110 21.64 9.73 -4.67
C ASN A 110 20.54 10.78 -4.53
N GLU A 111 19.34 10.40 -4.91
CA GLU A 111 18.13 11.21 -4.85
C GLU A 111 17.19 10.66 -3.80
N THR A 112 16.52 11.56 -3.08
CA THR A 112 15.49 11.25 -2.10
C THR A 112 14.30 12.17 -2.28
N PHE A 113 13.13 11.57 -2.44
CA PHE A 113 11.85 12.28 -2.57
C PHE A 113 10.95 11.89 -1.40
N THR A 114 10.41 12.89 -0.73
CA THR A 114 9.41 12.73 0.34
C THR A 114 8.12 13.44 -0.06
N PRO A 115 6.95 13.04 0.48
CA PRO A 115 5.68 13.58 0.06
C PRO A 115 5.55 15.02 0.51
N VAL A 116 4.64 15.73 -0.11
CA VAL A 116 4.04 16.92 0.51
C VAL A 116 2.76 16.51 1.25
N THR A 117 2.23 17.39 2.10
CA THR A 117 1.13 17.03 3.01
C THR A 117 -0.10 16.46 2.31
N PHE A 118 -0.44 16.93 1.11
CA PHE A 118 -1.65 16.48 0.42
C PHE A 118 -1.55 15.08 -0.19
N ASN A 119 -0.34 14.54 -0.42
CA ASN A 119 -0.14 13.25 -1.07
C ASN A 119 0.65 12.24 -0.22
N ALA A 120 0.90 12.54 1.06
CA ALA A 120 1.55 11.63 1.99
C ALA A 120 0.72 10.38 2.29
N ALA A 121 -0.62 10.54 2.33
CA ALA A 121 -1.54 9.44 2.58
C ALA A 121 -2.09 8.84 1.29
N ILE A 122 -1.84 7.54 1.12
CA ILE A 122 -2.26 6.75 -0.05
C ILE A 122 -3.05 5.55 0.48
N ALA A 123 -4.30 5.40 0.06
CA ALA A 123 -5.12 4.24 0.42
C ALA A 123 -4.53 2.93 -0.18
N PRO A 124 -4.83 1.75 0.40
CA PRO A 124 -4.41 0.47 -0.17
C PRO A 124 -4.80 0.34 -1.65
N GLY A 125 -3.84 0.01 -2.51
CA GLY A 125 -4.04 -0.14 -3.96
C GLY A 125 -4.21 1.19 -4.73
N ALA A 126 -4.14 2.34 -4.06
CA ALA A 126 -4.17 3.65 -4.70
C ALA A 126 -2.75 4.17 -4.98
N ASP A 127 -2.70 5.29 -5.70
CA ASP A 127 -1.46 5.93 -6.15
C ASP A 127 -1.35 7.38 -5.69
N ALA A 128 -0.11 7.81 -5.45
CA ALA A 128 0.29 9.21 -5.50
C ALA A 128 1.29 9.42 -6.64
N THR A 129 1.29 10.61 -7.23
CA THR A 129 2.24 10.98 -8.28
C THR A 129 3.01 12.22 -7.91
N PHE A 130 4.30 12.24 -8.22
CA PHE A 130 5.11 13.45 -8.25
C PHE A 130 5.88 13.54 -9.55
N GLY A 131 6.46 14.71 -9.83
CA GLY A 131 7.28 14.88 -11.01
C GLY A 131 8.53 15.67 -10.72
N LEU A 132 9.47 15.52 -11.64
CA LEU A 132 10.76 16.19 -11.60
C LEU A 132 11.19 16.60 -13.01
N GLN A 133 12.00 17.63 -13.06
CA GLN A 133 12.75 18.05 -14.23
C GLN A 133 14.24 17.91 -13.90
N GLY A 134 15.03 17.48 -14.88
CA GLY A 134 16.46 17.40 -14.73
C GLY A 134 17.21 17.57 -16.04
N THR A 135 18.52 17.57 -15.93
CA THR A 135 19.46 17.64 -17.05
C THR A 135 20.34 16.39 -17.09
N PHE A 136 20.90 16.10 -18.26
CA PHE A 136 21.86 15.02 -18.47
C PHE A 136 22.76 15.36 -19.66
N SER A 137 23.84 14.59 -19.87
CA SER A 137 24.56 14.63 -21.14
C SER A 137 24.83 13.22 -21.67
N GLY A 138 24.73 13.05 -22.98
CA GLY A 138 24.85 11.74 -23.62
C GLY A 138 23.62 10.87 -23.40
N SER A 139 23.61 10.04 -22.35
CA SER A 139 22.58 9.03 -22.12
C SER A 139 21.76 9.30 -20.86
N ASN A 140 20.43 9.29 -20.98
CA ASN A 140 19.50 9.38 -19.85
C ASN A 140 18.95 8.00 -19.46
N ALA A 141 19.80 7.14 -18.90
CA ALA A 141 19.37 5.83 -18.41
C ALA A 141 18.42 5.95 -17.20
N SER A 142 17.33 5.20 -17.20
CA SER A 142 16.35 5.24 -16.10
C SER A 142 16.92 4.64 -14.80
N PRO A 143 16.68 5.26 -13.64
CA PRO A 143 17.07 4.71 -12.35
C PRO A 143 16.14 3.57 -11.92
N THR A 144 16.54 2.84 -10.88
CA THR A 144 15.67 1.87 -10.20
C THR A 144 15.18 2.46 -8.88
N PRO A 145 13.94 2.97 -8.81
CA PRO A 145 13.43 3.58 -7.59
C PRO A 145 13.09 2.53 -6.54
N VAL A 146 13.53 2.78 -5.31
CA VAL A 146 13.16 2.04 -4.10
C VAL A 146 12.15 2.88 -3.33
N CYS A 147 11.07 2.24 -2.85
CA CYS A 147 10.03 2.92 -2.10
C CYS A 147 9.89 2.30 -0.70
N THR A 148 9.78 3.16 0.31
CA THR A 148 9.41 2.77 1.68
C THR A 148 8.21 3.60 2.12
N ALA A 149 7.28 2.99 2.87
CA ALA A 149 6.09 3.65 3.40
C ALA A 149 5.84 3.24 4.86
N SER A 150 5.13 4.10 5.59
CA SER A 150 4.65 3.86 6.96
C SER A 150 3.28 4.50 7.16
#